data_AF-A0AAW9NFM2-F1
#
_entry.id   AF-A0AAW9NFM2-F1
#
_cell.length_a   1.000
_cell.length_b   1.000
_cell.length_c   1.000
_cell.angle_alpha   90.00
_cell.angle_beta   90.00
_cell.angle_gamma   90.00
#
_symmetry.space_group_name_H-M   'P 1'
#
loop_
_entity.id
_entity.type
_entity.pdbx_description
1 polymer ?
#
loop_
_entity_poly.entity_id
_entity_poly.type
_entity_poly.pdbx_seq_one_letter_code
_entity_poly.pdbx_strand_id
1 'polypeptide(L)'
;MNFQTEYEILTSLNSDQILEIAFQFNNHRIKVFFTKRENQEFFILVCANEQFSFVKNYGIYFNKNNTAFLGGHMGEYYPYAKGLTNEKDGRFTEFYDKLKQAIQSIQNPNEEFSIKHLNPTEGIQKITDAQKKSKRPKDKIYFYRIARTNMQDIHFEKIEKILGKEAAHHLRNSGLNAHFTDDIARQKTFILKETKK
;
A
#
# COMPACT_ATOMS: atom_id res chain seq x y z
N MET A 1 -0.68 7.75 -9.23
CA MET A 1 -2.02 8.35 -9.38
C MET A 1 -2.16 9.50 -8.40
N ASN A 2 -2.68 10.67 -8.80
CA ASN A 2 -2.94 11.76 -7.83
C ASN A 2 -3.89 11.25 -6.74
N PHE A 3 -3.49 11.39 -5.49
CA PHE A 3 -4.15 10.82 -4.32
C PHE A 3 -4.22 11.84 -3.17
N GLN A 4 -4.09 13.14 -3.48
CA GLN A 4 -4.01 14.20 -2.47
C GLN A 4 -5.23 14.24 -1.57
N THR A 5 -6.42 14.35 -2.16
CA THR A 5 -7.69 14.44 -1.42
C THR A 5 -7.89 13.24 -0.52
N GLU A 6 -7.69 12.03 -1.04
CA GLU A 6 -7.83 10.80 -0.25
C GLU A 6 -6.80 10.73 0.87
N TYR A 7 -5.56 11.15 0.62
CA TYR A 7 -4.51 11.20 1.64
C TYR A 7 -4.86 12.17 2.77
N GLU A 8 -5.39 13.36 2.44
CA GLU A 8 -5.84 14.33 3.43
C GLU A 8 -6.96 13.76 4.32
N ILE A 9 -7.95 13.09 3.72
CA ILE A 9 -9.02 12.42 4.48
C ILE A 9 -8.42 11.40 5.44
N LEU A 10 -7.59 10.48 4.94
CA LEU A 10 -7.01 9.41 5.74
C LEU A 10 -6.16 9.94 6.90
N THR A 11 -5.40 11.01 6.65
CA THR A 11 -4.52 11.61 7.66
C THR A 11 -5.21 12.55 8.64
N SER A 12 -6.41 13.05 8.30
CA SER A 12 -7.24 13.84 9.21
C SER A 12 -7.84 13.02 10.36
N LEU A 13 -7.89 11.69 10.21
CA LEU A 13 -8.53 10.79 11.18
C LEU A 13 -7.81 10.67 12.53
N ASN A 14 -6.63 11.29 12.69
CA ASN A 14 -5.78 11.38 13.88
C ASN A 14 -6.16 10.41 15.02
N SER A 15 -5.96 9.10 14.79
CA SER A 15 -6.41 8.04 15.67
C SER A 15 -5.34 6.96 15.79
N ASP A 16 -5.16 6.45 17.01
CA ASP A 16 -4.36 5.26 17.30
C ASP A 16 -4.99 3.97 16.77
N GLN A 17 -6.04 4.04 15.96
CA GLN A 17 -6.71 2.90 15.36
C GLN A 17 -6.14 2.55 13.98
N ILE A 18 -6.54 1.39 13.46
CA ILE A 18 -6.33 1.00 12.06
C ILE A 18 -7.68 1.13 11.38
N LEU A 19 -7.77 1.96 10.36
CA LEU A 19 -8.94 2.05 9.51
C LEU A 19 -9.01 0.80 8.62
N GLU A 20 -10.15 0.11 8.60
CA GLU A 20 -10.51 -0.91 7.61
C GLU A 20 -11.66 -0.36 6.75
N ILE A 21 -11.44 -0.26 5.44
CA ILE A 21 -12.51 -0.01 4.46
C ILE A 21 -12.70 -1.29 3.65
N ALA A 22 -13.91 -1.81 3.56
CA ALA A 22 -14.21 -3.04 2.82
C ALA A 22 -15.33 -2.82 1.80
N PHE A 23 -15.17 -3.41 0.62
CA PHE A 23 -16.15 -3.35 -0.48
C PHE A 23 -15.98 -4.51 -1.45
N GLN A 24 -16.94 -4.67 -2.36
CA GLN A 24 -16.84 -5.60 -3.49
C GLN A 24 -16.45 -4.83 -4.75
N PHE A 25 -15.57 -5.42 -5.55
CA PHE A 25 -15.25 -4.93 -6.89
C PHE A 25 -15.20 -6.13 -7.83
N ASN A 26 -16.14 -6.19 -8.78
CA ASN A 26 -16.38 -7.39 -9.59
C ASN A 26 -16.56 -8.64 -8.69
N ASN A 27 -15.80 -9.70 -8.91
CA ASN A 27 -15.79 -10.92 -8.08
C ASN A 27 -14.75 -10.88 -6.94
N HIS A 28 -14.17 -9.72 -6.65
CA HIS A 28 -13.16 -9.55 -5.61
C HIS A 28 -13.73 -8.85 -4.38
N ARG A 29 -13.51 -9.47 -3.22
CA ARG A 29 -13.65 -8.82 -1.93
C ARG A 29 -12.39 -8.01 -1.63
N ILE A 30 -12.58 -6.72 -1.50
CA ILE A 30 -11.51 -5.76 -1.22
C ILE A 30 -11.56 -5.34 0.24
N LYS A 31 -10.39 -5.31 0.88
CA LYS A 31 -10.20 -4.61 2.14
C LYS A 31 -8.96 -3.72 2.06
N VAL A 32 -9.09 -2.51 2.55
CA VAL A 32 -8.02 -1.53 2.62
C VAL A 32 -7.78 -1.22 4.08
N PHE A 33 -6.53 -1.30 4.50
CA PHE A 33 -6.10 -0.96 5.83
C PHE A 33 -5.21 0.27 5.79
N PHE A 34 -5.49 1.24 6.64
CA PHE A 34 -4.67 2.44 6.77
C PHE A 34 -4.38 2.76 8.24
N THR A 35 -3.16 3.23 8.50
CA THR A 35 -2.81 3.87 9.77
C THR A 35 -1.72 4.91 9.53
N LYS A 36 -1.68 5.93 10.39
CA LYS A 36 -0.59 6.91 10.47
C LYS A 36 -0.36 7.25 11.94
N ARG A 37 0.68 6.63 12.51
CA ARG A 37 1.16 6.84 13.88
C ARG A 37 2.63 7.22 13.85
N GLU A 38 3.12 7.73 14.98
CA GLU A 38 4.48 8.29 15.14
C GLU A 38 5.60 7.39 14.58
N ASN A 39 5.41 6.07 14.54
CA ASN A 39 6.41 5.13 14.03
C ASN A 39 5.87 4.08 13.03
N GLN A 40 4.62 4.24 12.57
CA GLN A 40 3.96 3.27 11.71
C GLN A 40 2.95 3.98 10.80
N GLU A 41 3.26 4.07 9.51
CA GLU A 41 2.29 4.46 8.47
C GLU A 41 2.26 3.39 7.39
N PHE A 42 1.05 3.00 7.01
CA PHE A 42 0.86 2.04 5.94
C PHE A 42 -0.46 2.25 5.23
N PHE A 43 -0.48 1.82 3.98
CA PHE A 43 -1.69 1.68 3.19
C PHE A 43 -1.65 0.28 2.54
N ILE A 44 -2.48 -0.63 3.03
CA ILE A 44 -2.43 -2.04 2.64
C ILE A 44 -3.73 -2.43 1.97
N LEU A 45 -3.62 -3.10 0.83
CA LEU A 45 -4.72 -3.72 0.13
C LEU A 45 -4.68 -5.23 0.36
N VAL A 46 -5.80 -5.78 0.79
CA VAL A 46 -6.11 -7.20 0.73
C VAL A 46 -7.15 -7.40 -0.36
N CYS A 47 -6.82 -8.21 -1.35
CA CYS A 47 -7.71 -8.58 -2.43
C CYS A 47 -7.92 -10.09 -2.39
N ALA A 48 -9.17 -10.53 -2.36
CA ALA A 48 -9.52 -11.95 -2.30
C ALA A 48 -10.70 -12.28 -3.23
N ASN A 49 -10.64 -13.44 -3.86
CA ASN A 49 -11.78 -14.07 -4.53
C ASN A 49 -11.80 -15.57 -4.15
N GLU A 50 -12.64 -16.37 -4.79
CA GLU A 50 -12.77 -17.80 -4.49
C GLU A 50 -11.49 -18.61 -4.80
N GLN A 51 -10.63 -18.12 -5.70
CA GLN A 51 -9.46 -18.86 -6.18
C GLN A 51 -8.16 -18.46 -5.47
N PHE A 52 -8.05 -17.20 -5.06
CA PHE A 52 -6.82 -16.66 -4.51
C PHE A 52 -7.02 -15.42 -3.64
N SER A 53 -6.01 -15.12 -2.85
CA SER A 53 -5.86 -13.84 -2.19
C SER A 53 -4.46 -13.27 -2.34
N PHE A 54 -4.33 -11.96 -2.34
CA PHE A 54 -3.04 -11.30 -2.21
C PHE A 54 -3.11 -10.08 -1.30
N VAL A 55 -1.97 -9.80 -0.67
CA VAL A 55 -1.77 -8.59 0.14
C VAL A 55 -0.75 -7.73 -0.59
N LYS A 56 -1.07 -6.46 -0.76
CA LYS A 56 -0.21 -5.48 -1.41
C LYS A 56 -0.04 -4.29 -0.48
N ASN A 57 1.20 -3.96 -0.17
CA ASN A 57 1.54 -2.68 0.45
C ASN A 57 1.64 -1.62 -0.65
N TYR A 58 0.94 -0.50 -0.48
CA TYR A 58 1.01 0.65 -1.37
C TYR A 58 1.97 1.71 -0.81
N GLY A 59 2.86 2.19 -1.67
CA GLY A 59 3.67 3.37 -1.39
C GLY A 59 2.88 4.66 -1.65
N ILE A 60 3.07 5.64 -0.78
CA ILE A 60 2.59 7.02 -0.95
C ILE A 60 3.82 7.89 -1.17
N TYR A 61 3.82 8.66 -2.27
CA TYR A 61 4.94 9.47 -2.72
C TYR A 61 4.51 10.92 -2.81
N PHE A 62 5.41 11.85 -2.53
CA PHE A 62 5.15 13.28 -2.63
C PHE A 62 6.01 13.87 -3.72
N ASN A 63 5.40 14.63 -4.63
CA ASN A 63 6.15 15.39 -5.62
C ASN A 63 6.78 16.67 -5.00
N LYS A 64 7.52 17.43 -5.83
CA LYS A 64 8.14 18.71 -5.43
C LYS A 64 7.18 19.78 -4.89
N ASN A 65 5.90 19.67 -5.24
CA ASN A 65 4.84 20.58 -4.80
C ASN A 65 4.10 20.04 -3.56
N ASN A 66 4.63 19.00 -2.92
CA ASN A 66 4.03 18.33 -1.77
C ASN A 66 2.64 17.71 -2.06
N THR A 67 2.38 17.35 -3.30
CA THR A 67 1.17 16.62 -3.71
C THR A 67 1.39 15.11 -3.55
N ALA A 68 0.49 14.43 -2.86
CA ALA A 68 0.51 12.99 -2.61
C ALA A 68 0.05 12.19 -3.84
N PHE A 69 0.78 11.11 -4.12
CA PHE A 69 0.49 10.14 -5.17
C PHE A 69 0.52 8.73 -4.60
N LEU A 70 -0.45 7.90 -5.00
CA LEU A 70 -0.45 6.48 -4.70
C LEU A 70 0.31 5.71 -5.80
N GLY A 71 1.21 4.82 -5.39
CA GLY A 71 1.95 3.92 -6.28
C GLY A 71 1.10 2.79 -6.82
N GLY A 72 0.48 2.98 -7.98
CA GLY A 72 -0.42 1.99 -8.61
C GLY A 72 0.26 0.78 -9.27
N HIS A 73 1.57 0.60 -9.13
CA HIS A 73 2.27 -0.50 -9.81
C HIS A 73 1.97 -1.84 -9.12
N MET A 74 1.30 -2.79 -9.81
CA MET A 74 0.96 -4.10 -9.24
C MET A 74 2.12 -5.10 -9.17
N GLY A 75 3.13 -4.94 -10.02
CA GLY A 75 4.32 -5.80 -10.04
C GLY A 75 3.98 -7.29 -10.08
N GLU A 76 4.59 -8.07 -9.20
CA GLU A 76 4.42 -9.53 -9.11
C GLU A 76 2.98 -9.96 -8.73
N TYR A 77 2.13 -9.03 -8.30
CA TYR A 77 0.71 -9.29 -8.05
C TYR A 77 -0.18 -9.15 -9.29
N TYR A 78 0.33 -8.62 -10.41
CA TYR A 78 -0.46 -8.38 -11.63
C TYR A 78 -1.24 -9.61 -12.12
N PRO A 79 -0.70 -10.84 -12.15
CA PRO A 79 -1.46 -12.02 -12.56
C PRO A 79 -2.71 -12.29 -11.70
N TYR A 80 -2.67 -11.89 -10.43
CA TYR A 80 -3.77 -12.03 -9.47
C TYR A 80 -4.67 -10.79 -9.45
N ALA A 81 -4.24 -9.67 -10.03
CA ALA A 81 -5.00 -8.43 -10.05
C ALA A 81 -5.85 -8.26 -11.32
N LYS A 82 -5.87 -9.23 -12.24
CA LYS A 82 -6.60 -9.15 -13.52
C LYS A 82 -8.09 -8.83 -13.36
N GLY A 83 -8.76 -9.31 -12.32
CA GLY A 83 -10.17 -8.97 -12.08
C GLY A 83 -10.40 -7.53 -11.60
N LEU A 84 -9.32 -6.76 -11.39
CA LEU A 84 -9.37 -5.33 -11.06
C LEU A 84 -9.08 -4.43 -12.28
N THR A 85 -8.70 -5.01 -13.43
CA THR A 85 -8.44 -4.24 -14.66
C THR A 85 -9.72 -4.08 -15.47
N ASN A 86 -9.85 -2.95 -16.15
CA ASN A 86 -10.83 -2.78 -17.21
C ASN A 86 -10.48 -3.72 -18.38
N GLU A 87 -11.47 -4.46 -18.86
CA GLU A 87 -11.28 -5.49 -19.90
C GLU A 87 -10.86 -4.92 -21.26
N LYS A 88 -11.15 -3.65 -21.53
CA LYS A 88 -10.89 -3.00 -22.83
C LYS A 88 -9.46 -2.48 -22.95
N ASP A 89 -8.90 -1.91 -21.90
CA ASP A 89 -7.59 -1.24 -21.94
C ASP A 89 -6.54 -1.81 -20.97
N GLY A 90 -6.92 -2.78 -20.13
CA GLY A 90 -6.04 -3.43 -19.16
C GLY A 90 -5.60 -2.52 -18.01
N ARG A 91 -6.21 -1.33 -17.85
CA ARG A 91 -5.87 -0.37 -16.80
C ARG A 91 -6.72 -0.59 -15.56
N PHE A 92 -6.19 -0.18 -14.41
CA PHE A 92 -6.87 -0.27 -13.12
C PHE A 92 -7.71 0.98 -12.78
N THR A 93 -8.06 1.79 -13.80
CA THR A 93 -8.68 3.12 -13.60
C THR A 93 -9.95 3.03 -12.77
N GLU A 94 -10.88 2.16 -13.15
CA GLU A 94 -12.16 1.99 -12.44
C GLU A 94 -11.98 1.47 -11.01
N PHE A 95 -11.05 0.54 -10.79
CA PHE A 95 -10.71 0.06 -9.46
C PHE A 95 -10.19 1.19 -8.58
N TYR A 96 -9.31 2.03 -9.13
CA TYR A 96 -8.78 3.15 -8.39
C TYR A 96 -9.81 4.25 -8.12
N ASP A 97 -10.72 4.52 -9.06
CA ASP A 97 -11.83 5.44 -8.84
C ASP A 97 -12.74 4.91 -7.73
N LYS A 98 -13.04 3.61 -7.71
CA LYS A 98 -13.80 2.98 -6.62
C LYS A 98 -13.07 3.05 -5.27
N LEU A 99 -11.75 2.84 -5.28
CA LEU A 99 -10.92 3.00 -4.08
C LEU A 99 -11.00 4.43 -3.52
N LYS A 100 -10.96 5.44 -4.39
CA LYS A 100 -11.12 6.83 -3.97
C LYS A 100 -12.50 7.11 -3.39
N GLN A 101 -13.56 6.64 -4.03
CA GLN A 101 -14.92 6.74 -3.52
C GLN A 101 -15.04 6.10 -2.12
N ALA A 102 -14.44 4.92 -1.93
CA ALA A 102 -14.44 4.21 -0.64
C ALA A 102 -13.73 4.98 0.48
N ILE A 103 -12.69 5.76 0.15
CA ILE A 103 -12.01 6.62 1.12
C ILE A 103 -12.82 7.90 1.37
N GLN A 104 -13.36 8.50 0.32
CA GLN A 104 -14.22 9.69 0.44
C GLN A 104 -15.49 9.40 1.26
N SER A 105 -15.94 8.14 1.31
CA SER A 105 -17.09 7.76 2.13
C SER A 105 -16.85 7.80 3.64
N ILE A 106 -15.61 8.02 4.09
CA ILE A 106 -15.31 8.35 5.49
C ILE A 106 -16.01 9.65 5.90
N GLN A 107 -16.06 10.63 5.00
CA GLN A 107 -16.71 11.92 5.23
C GLN A 107 -18.15 11.93 4.70
N ASN A 108 -18.43 11.17 3.64
CA ASN A 108 -19.74 11.11 2.98
C ASN A 108 -20.26 9.66 2.97
N PRO A 109 -20.93 9.19 4.04
CA PRO A 109 -21.31 7.79 4.18
C PRO A 109 -22.03 7.23 2.95
N ASN A 110 -21.63 6.03 2.53
CA ASN A 110 -22.21 5.30 1.42
C ASN A 110 -22.27 3.82 1.79
N GLU A 111 -23.46 3.22 1.64
CA GLU A 111 -23.78 1.86 2.10
C GLU A 111 -23.00 0.77 1.36
N GLU A 112 -22.42 1.07 0.19
CA GLU A 112 -21.56 0.15 -0.55
C GLU A 112 -20.22 -0.13 0.16
N PHE A 113 -19.82 0.75 1.09
CA PHE A 113 -18.53 0.68 1.78
C PHE A 113 -18.72 0.43 3.27
N SER A 114 -18.12 -0.64 3.78
CA SER A 114 -18.04 -0.87 5.22
C SER A 114 -16.78 -0.21 5.77
N ILE A 115 -16.94 0.72 6.70
CA ILE A 115 -15.83 1.42 7.36
C ILE A 115 -15.78 1.01 8.82
N LYS A 116 -14.60 0.57 9.29
CA LYS A 116 -14.38 0.17 10.68
C LYS A 116 -13.09 0.78 11.20
N HIS A 117 -13.12 1.20 12.46
CA HIS A 117 -11.93 1.63 13.17
C HIS A 117 -11.54 0.53 14.15
N LEU A 118 -10.46 -0.18 13.81
CA LEU A 118 -9.99 -1.34 14.54
C LEU A 118 -8.94 -0.93 15.56
N ASN A 119 -8.91 -1.62 16.70
CA ASN A 119 -7.75 -1.51 17.57
C ASN A 119 -6.48 -2.03 16.83
N PRO A 120 -5.27 -1.53 17.17
CA PRO A 120 -4.03 -1.91 16.52
C PRO A 120 -3.83 -3.43 16.38
N THR A 121 -4.03 -4.15 17.48
CA THR A 121 -3.79 -5.59 17.55
C THR A 121 -4.70 -6.35 16.59
N GLU A 122 -5.99 -6.01 16.58
CA GLU A 122 -6.99 -6.61 15.69
C GLU A 122 -6.68 -6.33 14.22
N GLY A 123 -6.36 -5.07 13.87
CA GLY A 123 -6.04 -4.71 12.49
C GLY A 123 -4.78 -5.43 11.99
N ILE A 124 -3.72 -5.44 12.79
CA ILE A 124 -2.47 -6.17 12.49
C ILE A 124 -2.72 -7.67 12.35
N GLN A 125 -3.54 -8.26 13.23
CA GLN A 125 -3.88 -9.68 13.16
C GLN A 125 -4.63 -10.01 11.87
N LYS A 126 -5.62 -9.18 11.46
CA LYS A 126 -6.35 -9.38 10.20
C LYS A 126 -5.45 -9.31 8.97
N ILE A 127 -4.52 -8.33 8.94
CA ILE A 127 -3.55 -8.22 7.83
C ILE A 127 -2.63 -9.44 7.83
N THR A 128 -2.14 -9.86 8.99
CA THR A 128 -1.28 -11.03 9.14
C THR A 128 -1.96 -12.31 8.66
N ASP A 129 -3.24 -12.50 9.01
CA ASP A 129 -3.99 -13.69 8.59
C ASP A 129 -4.33 -13.67 7.11
N ALA A 130 -4.56 -12.50 6.52
CA ALA A 130 -4.66 -12.35 5.07
C ALA A 130 -3.33 -12.68 4.38
N GLN A 131 -2.21 -12.23 4.93
CA GLN A 131 -0.88 -12.51 4.40
C GLN A 131 -0.56 -14.00 4.43
N LYS A 132 -0.86 -14.71 5.53
CA LYS A 132 -0.66 -16.18 5.61
C LYS A 132 -1.43 -16.97 4.54
N LYS A 133 -2.57 -16.44 4.07
CA LYS A 133 -3.42 -17.05 3.04
C LYS A 133 -3.16 -16.50 1.63
N SER A 134 -2.23 -15.55 1.51
CA SER A 134 -1.86 -14.93 0.25
C SER A 134 -1.18 -15.95 -0.66
N LYS A 135 -1.24 -15.71 -1.98
CA LYS A 135 -0.38 -16.38 -2.96
C LYS A 135 1.11 -16.24 -2.66
N ARG A 136 1.53 -15.25 -1.88
CA ARG A 136 2.93 -15.03 -1.51
C ARG A 136 3.08 -14.75 -0.01
N PRO A 137 2.87 -15.75 0.85
CA PRO A 137 2.70 -15.55 2.29
C PRO A 137 3.99 -15.18 3.03
N LYS A 138 5.16 -15.51 2.46
CA LYS A 138 6.50 -15.28 3.06
C LYS A 138 7.26 -14.13 2.40
N ASP A 139 6.60 -13.34 1.57
CA ASP A 139 7.24 -12.22 0.90
C ASP A 139 7.57 -11.12 1.92
N LYS A 140 8.85 -10.75 1.94
CA LYS A 140 9.32 -9.60 2.72
C LYS A 140 9.02 -8.32 1.94
N ILE A 141 7.79 -7.83 2.06
CA ILE A 141 7.24 -6.67 1.33
C ILE A 141 7.12 -5.40 2.17
N TYR A 142 7.18 -5.53 3.50
CA TYR A 142 7.01 -4.39 4.39
C TYR A 142 8.36 -3.72 4.63
N PHE A 143 8.46 -2.42 4.35
CA PHE A 143 9.69 -1.68 4.62
C PHE A 143 9.99 -1.68 6.12
N TYR A 144 11.24 -1.95 6.49
CA TYR A 144 11.65 -2.03 7.90
C TYR A 144 12.68 -0.97 8.26
N ARG A 145 13.74 -0.85 7.46
CA ARG A 145 14.83 0.11 7.74
C ARG A 145 15.69 0.34 6.51
N ILE A 146 16.50 1.39 6.57
CA ILE A 146 17.64 1.61 5.69
C ILE A 146 18.93 1.26 6.42
N ALA A 147 19.92 0.75 5.70
CA ALA A 147 21.30 0.57 6.17
C ALA A 147 22.30 1.18 5.17
N ARG A 148 23.44 1.68 5.67
CA ARG A 148 24.58 2.09 4.83
C ARG A 148 25.36 0.86 4.41
N THR A 149 24.97 0.28 3.29
CA THR A 149 25.63 -0.88 2.69
C THR A 149 25.55 -0.77 1.17
N ASN A 150 26.61 -1.21 0.48
CA ASN A 150 26.59 -1.26 -0.98
C ASN A 150 25.46 -2.17 -1.45
N MET A 151 24.62 -1.65 -2.34
CA MET A 151 23.46 -2.37 -2.87
C MET A 151 23.90 -3.29 -4.01
N GLN A 152 23.69 -4.59 -3.84
CA GLN A 152 23.84 -5.58 -4.92
C GLN A 152 22.68 -5.47 -5.92
N ASP A 153 22.88 -5.86 -7.17
CA ASP A 153 21.86 -5.73 -8.23
C ASP A 153 20.55 -6.47 -7.90
N ILE A 154 20.61 -7.66 -7.30
CA ILE A 154 19.41 -8.38 -6.84
C ILE A 154 18.61 -7.60 -5.78
N HIS A 155 19.28 -6.82 -4.94
CA HIS A 155 18.63 -5.97 -3.96
C HIS A 155 18.04 -4.72 -4.63
N PHE A 156 18.72 -4.17 -5.64
CA PHE A 156 18.22 -3.07 -6.44
C PHE A 156 16.91 -3.45 -7.15
N GLU A 157 16.88 -4.58 -7.84
CA GLU A 157 15.68 -5.09 -8.52
C GLU A 157 14.53 -5.30 -7.54
N LYS A 158 14.82 -5.85 -6.35
CA LYS A 158 13.81 -6.03 -5.30
C LYS A 158 13.24 -4.70 -4.82
N ILE A 159 14.09 -3.69 -4.59
CA ILE A 159 13.66 -2.36 -4.17
C ILE A 159 12.84 -1.70 -5.26
N GLU A 160 13.26 -1.80 -6.53
CA GLU A 160 12.50 -1.28 -7.66
C GLU A 160 11.11 -1.90 -7.75
N LYS A 161 11.01 -3.22 -7.53
CA LYS A 161 9.72 -3.93 -7.51
C LYS A 161 8.79 -3.49 -6.38
N ILE A 162 9.32 -3.20 -5.18
CA ILE A 162 8.50 -2.90 -3.99
C ILE A 162 8.25 -1.39 -3.84
N LEU A 163 9.29 -0.56 -3.95
CA LEU A 163 9.26 0.88 -3.70
C LEU A 163 9.29 1.72 -4.98
N GLY A 164 9.51 1.12 -6.15
CA GLY A 164 9.60 1.81 -7.43
C GLY A 164 11.01 2.23 -7.83
N LYS A 165 11.17 2.51 -9.12
CA LYS A 165 12.45 2.83 -9.77
C LYS A 165 13.16 4.04 -9.16
N GLU A 166 12.44 5.12 -8.90
CA GLU A 166 13.01 6.36 -8.34
C GLU A 166 13.65 6.13 -6.96
N ALA A 167 12.93 5.41 -6.07
CA ALA A 167 13.45 5.06 -4.75
C ALA A 167 14.69 4.15 -4.84
N ALA A 168 14.67 3.16 -5.73
CA ALA A 168 15.81 2.27 -5.94
C ALA A 168 17.07 3.01 -6.38
N HIS A 169 16.95 3.89 -7.38
CA HIS A 169 18.08 4.71 -7.85
C HIS A 169 18.58 5.68 -6.77
N HIS A 170 17.68 6.35 -6.05
CA HIS A 170 18.08 7.25 -4.98
C HIS A 170 18.88 6.55 -3.89
N LEU A 171 18.41 5.39 -3.43
CA LEU A 171 19.09 4.59 -2.41
C LEU A 171 20.46 4.11 -2.90
N ARG A 172 20.55 3.55 -4.12
CA ARG A 172 21.82 3.08 -4.71
C ARG A 172 22.86 4.20 -4.81
N ASN A 173 22.45 5.36 -5.34
CA ASN A 173 23.34 6.51 -5.51
C ASN A 173 23.80 7.10 -4.17
N SER A 174 23.02 6.88 -3.11
CA SER A 174 23.34 7.35 -1.75
C SER A 174 24.13 6.32 -0.91
N GLY A 175 24.50 5.16 -1.48
CA GLY A 175 25.15 4.08 -0.72
C GLY A 175 24.25 3.47 0.37
N LEU A 176 22.94 3.51 0.15
CA LEU A 176 21.92 3.04 1.08
C LEU A 176 21.22 1.79 0.52
N ASN A 177 20.82 0.90 1.42
CA ASN A 177 20.03 -0.28 1.09
C ASN A 177 18.75 -0.31 1.95
N ALA A 178 17.62 -0.65 1.34
CA ALA A 178 16.36 -0.82 2.05
C ALA A 178 16.14 -2.30 2.42
N HIS A 179 15.86 -2.53 3.70
CA HIS A 179 15.54 -3.84 4.23
C HIS A 179 14.04 -3.99 4.42
N PHE A 180 13.53 -5.16 4.03
CA PHE A 180 12.13 -5.50 4.14
C PHE A 180 11.91 -6.67 5.10
N THR A 181 10.72 -6.72 5.68
CA THR A 181 10.24 -7.74 6.60
C THR A 181 8.91 -8.31 6.07
N ASP A 182 8.59 -9.54 6.45
CA ASP A 182 7.30 -10.20 6.25
C ASP A 182 6.32 -9.94 7.41
N ASP A 183 6.83 -9.38 8.51
CA ASP A 183 6.06 -8.97 9.68
C ASP A 183 5.57 -7.52 9.59
N ILE A 184 4.25 -7.33 9.41
CA ILE A 184 3.60 -6.02 9.33
C ILE A 184 3.73 -5.21 10.64
N ALA A 185 3.84 -5.86 11.80
CA ALA A 185 4.01 -5.15 13.06
C ALA A 185 5.35 -4.40 13.11
N ARG A 186 6.33 -4.84 12.33
CA ARG A 186 7.65 -4.21 12.18
C ARG A 186 7.71 -3.20 11.04
N GLN A 187 6.64 -3.02 10.27
CA GLN A 187 6.65 -2.06 9.17
C GLN A 187 6.94 -0.66 9.67
N LYS A 188 7.82 0.04 8.96
CA LYS A 188 8.04 1.49 9.07
C LYS A 188 7.58 2.18 7.79
N THR A 189 7.41 3.49 7.88
CA THR A 189 7.14 4.34 6.72
C THR A 189 8.44 4.60 5.97
N PHE A 190 8.43 4.36 4.66
CA PHE A 190 9.48 4.87 3.78
C PHE A 190 9.02 6.24 3.22
N ILE A 191 9.81 7.28 3.48
CA ILE A 191 9.55 8.62 2.96
C ILE A 191 10.74 9.03 2.11
N LEU A 192 10.51 9.18 0.80
CA LEU A 192 11.46 9.82 -0.10
C LEU A 192 11.03 11.28 -0.27
N LYS A 193 11.76 12.21 0.35
CA LYS A 193 11.49 13.64 0.25
C LYS A 193 12.54 14.29 -0.65
N GLU A 194 12.12 14.79 -1.81
CA GLU A 194 12.97 15.67 -2.60
C GLU A 194 13.11 17.01 -1.87
N THR A 195 14.32 17.35 -1.44
CA THR A 195 14.62 18.70 -0.92
C THR A 195 14.80 19.66 -2.08
N LYS A 196 14.20 20.86 -1.98
CA LYS A 196 14.54 21.97 -2.88
C LYS A 196 16.03 22.26 -2.73
N LYS A 197 16.76 22.27 -3.85
CA LYS A 197 18.08 22.91 -3.93
C LYS A 197 17.89 24.41 -3.95
#